data_AF-A0A7C4ZZ01-F1
#
_entry.id   AF-A0A7C4ZZ01-F1
#
_cell.length_a   1.000
_cell.length_b   1.000
_cell.length_c   1.000
_cell.angle_alpha   90.00
_cell.angle_beta   90.00
_cell.angle_gamma   90.00
#
_symmetry.space_group_name_H-M   'P 1'
#
loop_
_entity.id
_entity.type
_entity.pdbx_description
1 polymer ?
#
loop_
_entity_poly.entity_id
_entity_poly.type
_entity_poly.pdbx_seq_one_letter_code
_entity_poly.pdbx_strand_id
1 'polypeptide(L)'
;MAIEITPQIEGTLTLLEQYTQAGERQQFAALAEVVDWSVCGSEELLRTIDLALSLELSSLAIKLAQQGQHLFPKHERIQQAARVLAPPVGREASTVYTQNLNASQLWLREHAPEYRGRWVAVREGELVATAESLNELTTIMGEGKDSVGALISKVL
;
A
#
# COMPACT_ATOMS: atom_id res chain seq x y z
N MET A 1 -15.20 22.11 40.69
CA MET A 1 -15.97 20.85 40.65
C MET A 1 -16.08 20.47 39.19
N ALA A 2 -15.17 19.64 38.69
CA ALA A 2 -15.20 19.18 37.30
C ALA A 2 -16.20 18.04 37.22
N ILE A 3 -17.22 18.19 36.38
CA ILE A 3 -18.21 17.14 36.13
C ILE A 3 -17.56 16.20 35.12
N GLU A 4 -17.05 15.06 35.60
CA GLU A 4 -16.70 13.93 34.75
C GLU A 4 -18.00 13.35 34.21
N ILE A 5 -18.44 13.85 33.06
CA ILE A 5 -19.52 13.21 32.29
C ILE A 5 -18.86 12.05 31.56
N THR A 6 -18.76 10.89 32.22
CA THR A 6 -18.53 9.64 31.50
C THR A 6 -19.81 9.35 30.73
N PRO A 7 -19.83 9.48 29.39
CA PRO A 7 -21.04 9.18 28.65
C PRO A 7 -21.35 7.69 28.85
N GLN A 8 -22.60 7.37 29.20
CA GLN A 8 -23.04 5.98 29.24
C GLN A 8 -22.85 5.38 27.84
N ILE A 9 -22.15 4.25 27.74
CA ILE A 9 -21.71 3.62 26.49
C ILE A 9 -22.86 3.49 25.47
N GLU A 10 -24.04 3.10 25.94
CA GLU A 10 -25.24 2.95 25.10
C GLU A 10 -25.77 4.29 24.52
N GLY A 11 -25.62 5.39 25.26
CA GLY A 11 -26.08 6.72 24.84
C GLY A 11 -25.21 7.31 23.73
N THR A 12 -23.90 7.06 23.78
CA THR A 12 -22.94 7.55 22.79
C THR A 12 -23.24 7.00 21.39
N LEU A 13 -23.37 5.68 21.27
CA LEU A 13 -23.62 5.05 19.98
C LEU A 13 -24.97 5.49 19.39
N THR A 14 -26.00 5.58 20.24
CA THR A 14 -27.32 6.07 19.83
C THR A 14 -27.26 7.48 19.26
N LEU A 15 -26.50 8.39 19.89
CA LEU A 15 -26.32 9.77 19.38
C LEU A 15 -25.55 9.80 18.05
N LEU A 16 -24.53 8.97 17.90
CA LEU A 16 -23.79 8.84 16.63
C LEU A 16 -24.69 8.34 15.49
N GLU A 17 -25.56 7.36 15.77
CA GLU A 17 -26.55 6.88 14.81
C GLU A 17 -27.56 7.98 14.43
N GLN A 18 -28.01 8.78 15.39
CA GLN A 18 -28.90 9.92 15.13
C GLN A 18 -28.24 10.98 14.23
N TYR A 19 -26.98 11.37 14.53
CA TYR A 19 -26.25 12.30 13.65
C TYR A 19 -26.04 11.72 12.26
N THR A 20 -25.83 10.40 12.16
CA THR A 20 -25.72 9.74 10.85
C THR A 20 -27.02 9.83 10.05
N GLN A 21 -28.16 9.53 10.68
CA GLN A 21 -29.49 9.64 10.04
C GLN A 21 -29.82 11.07 9.62
N ALA A 22 -29.41 12.05 10.43
CA ALA A 22 -29.62 13.48 10.12
C ALA A 22 -28.59 14.04 9.12
N GLY A 23 -27.52 13.31 8.79
CA GLY A 23 -26.43 13.80 7.94
C GLY A 23 -25.54 14.86 8.61
N GLU A 24 -25.58 14.96 9.93
CA GLU A 24 -24.90 15.96 10.76
C GLU A 24 -23.41 15.59 10.96
N ARG A 25 -22.64 15.70 9.86
CA ARG A 25 -21.24 15.25 9.77
C ARG A 25 -20.33 15.88 10.83
N GLN A 26 -20.53 17.16 11.15
CA GLN A 26 -19.67 17.88 12.08
C GLN A 26 -19.90 17.45 13.53
N GLN A 27 -21.16 17.29 13.94
CA GLN A 27 -21.54 16.84 15.27
C GLN A 27 -21.13 15.38 15.48
N PHE A 28 -21.32 14.54 14.45
CA PHE A 28 -20.80 13.17 14.45
C PHE A 28 -19.29 13.14 14.70
N ALA A 29 -18.52 13.90 13.91
CA ALA A 29 -17.07 13.92 14.04
C ALA A 29 -16.62 14.44 15.42
N ALA A 30 -17.20 15.54 15.89
CA ALA A 30 -16.87 16.12 17.19
C ALA A 30 -17.14 15.13 18.34
N LEU A 31 -18.29 14.42 18.31
CA LEU A 31 -18.59 13.40 19.30
C LEU A 31 -17.63 12.22 19.20
N ALA A 32 -17.40 11.69 18.00
CA ALA A 32 -16.53 10.52 17.80
C ALA A 32 -15.08 10.77 18.23
N GLU A 33 -14.60 12.02 18.20
CA GLU A 33 -13.24 12.38 18.64
C GLU A 33 -13.08 12.50 20.15
N VAL A 34 -14.14 12.83 20.89
CA VAL A 34 -14.06 13.00 22.36
C VAL A 34 -14.40 11.73 23.12
N VAL A 35 -14.94 10.71 22.44
CA VAL A 35 -15.30 9.43 23.06
C VAL A 35 -14.05 8.63 23.39
N ASP A 36 -13.99 8.13 24.63
CA ASP A 36 -13.00 7.15 25.03
C ASP A 36 -13.41 5.74 24.55
N TRP A 37 -12.88 5.38 23.38
CA TRP A 37 -13.12 4.09 22.74
C TRP A 37 -12.53 2.90 23.51
N SER A 38 -11.63 3.12 24.48
CA SER A 38 -11.13 2.04 25.34
C SER A 38 -12.19 1.55 26.34
N VAL A 39 -13.13 2.43 26.69
CA VAL A 39 -14.24 2.14 27.61
C VAL A 39 -15.49 1.67 26.86
N CYS A 40 -15.77 2.22 25.67
CA CYS A 40 -16.98 1.89 24.92
C CYS A 40 -17.01 0.47 24.35
N GLY A 41 -15.85 -0.13 24.07
CA GLY A 41 -15.76 -1.49 23.52
C GLY A 41 -15.45 -1.55 22.03
N SER A 42 -15.13 -2.75 21.55
CA SER A 42 -14.67 -2.98 20.18
C SER A 42 -15.81 -2.93 19.15
N GLU A 43 -17.01 -3.38 19.51
CA GLU A 43 -18.16 -3.43 18.60
C GLU A 43 -18.70 -2.02 18.31
N GLU A 44 -18.75 -1.17 19.33
CA GLU A 44 -19.16 0.22 19.26
C GLU A 44 -18.19 1.03 18.39
N LEU A 45 -16.87 0.80 18.56
CA LEU A 45 -15.86 1.41 17.72
C LEU A 45 -16.00 0.95 16.26
N LEU A 46 -16.17 -0.35 16.03
CA LEU A 46 -16.33 -0.90 14.67
C LEU A 46 -17.57 -0.30 13.99
N ARG A 47 -18.69 -0.24 14.69
CA ARG A 47 -19.92 0.36 14.18
C ARG A 47 -19.74 1.85 13.90
N THR A 48 -18.99 2.56 14.73
CA THR A 48 -18.69 3.98 14.49
C THR A 48 -17.80 4.17 13.26
N ILE A 49 -16.86 3.25 12.98
CA ILE A 49 -16.08 3.25 11.74
C ILE A 49 -17.02 3.11 10.53
N ASP A 50 -17.98 2.16 10.58
CA ASP A 50 -18.95 1.95 9.50
C ASP A 50 -19.84 3.19 9.28
N LEU A 51 -20.29 3.84 10.35
CA LEU A 51 -21.07 5.08 10.28
C LEU A 51 -20.24 6.26 9.72
N ALA A 52 -18.96 6.36 10.11
CA ALA A 52 -18.07 7.39 9.56
C ALA A 52 -17.89 7.21 8.04
N LEU A 53 -17.77 5.96 7.57
CA LEU A 53 -17.68 5.64 6.15
C LEU A 53 -18.98 5.98 5.40
N SER A 54 -20.15 5.70 5.97
CA SER A 54 -21.43 6.03 5.34
C SER A 54 -21.68 7.54 5.22
N LEU A 55 -21.06 8.33 6.10
CA LEU A 55 -21.04 9.80 6.05
C LEU A 55 -19.92 10.38 5.17
N GLU A 56 -19.16 9.54 4.48
CA GLU A 56 -18.00 9.92 3.65
C GLU A 56 -16.87 10.61 4.45
N LEU A 57 -16.79 10.34 5.76
CA LEU A 57 -15.77 10.88 6.66
C LEU A 57 -14.53 9.97 6.68
N SER A 58 -13.93 9.73 5.52
CA SER A 58 -12.85 8.75 5.35
C SER A 58 -11.65 9.01 6.28
N SER A 59 -11.23 10.27 6.45
CA SER A 59 -10.12 10.61 7.36
C SER A 59 -10.42 10.23 8.81
N LEU A 60 -11.66 10.42 9.26
CA LEU A 60 -12.09 10.03 10.60
C LEU A 60 -12.15 8.50 10.73
N ALA A 61 -12.71 7.81 9.74
CA ALA A 61 -12.75 6.34 9.73
C ALA A 61 -11.34 5.72 9.78
N ILE A 62 -10.38 6.27 9.05
CA ILE A 62 -8.97 5.85 9.09
C ILE A 62 -8.38 6.07 10.49
N LYS A 63 -8.58 7.25 11.07
CA LYS A 63 -8.09 7.58 12.42
C LYS A 63 -8.67 6.63 13.48
N LEU A 64 -9.98 6.37 13.43
CA LEU A 64 -10.67 5.44 14.34
C LEU A 64 -10.17 4.01 14.17
N ALA A 65 -9.96 3.54 12.94
CA ALA A 65 -9.42 2.20 12.68
C ALA A 65 -7.99 2.05 13.18
N GLN A 66 -7.14 3.07 12.99
CA GLN A 66 -5.77 3.10 13.54
C GLN A 66 -5.78 3.11 15.07
N GLN A 67 -6.65 3.90 15.70
CA GLN A 67 -6.81 3.89 17.15
C GLN A 67 -7.28 2.52 17.65
N GLY A 68 -8.28 1.93 16.98
CA GLY A 68 -8.79 0.59 17.28
C GLY A 68 -7.73 -0.49 17.18
N GLN A 69 -6.82 -0.41 16.22
CA GLN A 69 -5.72 -1.36 16.09
C GLN A 69 -4.86 -1.45 17.36
N HIS A 70 -4.64 -0.32 18.04
CA HIS A 70 -3.85 -0.26 19.27
C HIS A 70 -4.67 -0.68 20.50
N LEU A 71 -5.93 -0.26 20.57
CA LEU A 71 -6.82 -0.55 21.70
C LEU A 71 -7.26 -2.02 21.72
N PHE A 72 -7.47 -2.62 20.55
CA PHE A 72 -8.02 -3.97 20.38
C PHE A 72 -7.14 -4.84 19.49
N PRO A 73 -5.91 -5.19 19.94
CA PRO A 73 -4.92 -5.88 19.11
C PRO A 73 -5.34 -7.30 18.70
N LYS A 74 -6.25 -7.93 19.46
CA LYS A 74 -6.75 -9.29 19.19
C LYS A 74 -8.09 -9.32 18.44
N HIS A 75 -8.67 -8.16 18.12
CA HIS A 75 -9.99 -8.11 17.50
C HIS A 75 -9.87 -8.12 15.97
N GLU A 76 -10.15 -9.27 15.37
CA GLU A 76 -9.88 -9.54 13.95
C GLU A 76 -10.48 -8.50 13.00
N ARG A 77 -11.75 -8.11 13.21
CA ARG A 77 -12.41 -7.13 12.34
C ARG A 77 -11.80 -5.74 12.41
N ILE A 78 -11.30 -5.35 13.58
CA ILE A 78 -10.66 -4.03 13.75
C ILE A 78 -9.29 -4.04 13.06
N GLN A 79 -8.53 -5.14 13.19
CA GLN A 79 -7.28 -5.31 12.45
C GLN A 79 -7.50 -5.29 10.94
N GLN A 80 -8.57 -5.94 10.47
CA GLN A 80 -8.93 -5.93 9.06
C GLN A 80 -9.31 -4.52 8.59
N ALA A 81 -10.16 -3.80 9.33
CA ALA A 81 -10.53 -2.42 9.01
C ALA A 81 -9.29 -1.51 8.94
N ALA A 82 -8.40 -1.60 9.93
CA ALA A 82 -7.15 -0.84 9.95
C ALA A 82 -6.25 -1.13 8.75
N ARG A 83 -6.16 -2.40 8.32
CA ARG A 83 -5.39 -2.80 7.12
C ARG A 83 -6.01 -2.26 5.83
N VAL A 84 -7.33 -2.38 5.67
CA VAL A 84 -8.04 -1.94 4.45
C VAL A 84 -8.02 -0.43 4.31
N LEU A 85 -8.19 0.29 5.43
CA LEU A 85 -8.22 1.74 5.48
C LEU A 85 -6.82 2.37 5.57
N ALA A 86 -5.76 1.57 5.72
CA ALA A 86 -4.41 2.09 5.73
C ALA A 86 -4.10 2.85 4.43
N PRO A 87 -3.41 4.00 4.49
CA PRO A 87 -3.01 4.71 3.28
C PRO A 87 -2.13 3.80 2.42
N PRO A 88 -2.26 3.86 1.07
CA PRO A 88 -1.45 3.07 0.18
C PRO A 88 0.02 3.47 0.34
N VAL A 89 0.83 2.59 0.92
CA VAL A 89 2.27 2.76 0.98
C VAL A 89 2.85 2.34 -0.37
N GLY A 90 3.39 3.31 -1.12
CA GLY A 90 4.24 3.01 -2.27
C GLY A 90 5.45 2.22 -1.80
N ARG A 91 5.56 0.96 -2.19
CA ARG A 91 6.80 0.21 -2.00
C ARG A 91 7.79 0.69 -3.06
N GLU A 92 8.81 1.41 -2.64
CA GLU A 92 9.99 1.63 -3.47
C GLU A 92 10.60 0.26 -3.78
N ALA A 93 10.51 -0.18 -5.04
CA ALA A 93 11.25 -1.33 -5.50
C ALA A 93 12.74 -0.98 -5.40
N SER A 94 13.47 -1.77 -4.60
CA SER A 94 14.88 -1.53 -4.26
C SER A 94 15.73 -1.14 -5.50
N THR A 95 16.46 -0.04 -5.35
CA THR A 95 17.33 0.67 -6.32
C THR A 95 18.53 -0.11 -6.87
N VAL A 96 18.59 -1.43 -6.66
CA VAL A 96 19.67 -2.29 -7.17
C VAL A 96 19.71 -2.28 -8.70
N TYR A 97 18.57 -2.10 -9.36
CA TYR A 97 18.48 -2.11 -10.82
C TYR A 97 19.16 -0.93 -11.52
N THR A 98 19.34 0.20 -10.85
CA THR A 98 19.78 1.45 -11.48
C THR A 98 21.30 1.67 -11.48
N GLN A 99 22.06 1.00 -10.60
CA GLN A 99 23.47 1.33 -10.42
C GLN A 99 24.33 1.00 -11.66
N ASN A 100 23.93 0.02 -12.47
CA ASN A 100 24.76 -0.50 -13.55
C ASN A 100 24.16 -0.38 -14.96
N LEU A 101 23.04 0.38 -15.12
CA LEU A 101 22.43 0.62 -16.44
C LEU A 101 23.36 1.38 -17.39
N ASN A 102 24.14 2.34 -16.87
CA ASN A 102 25.06 3.14 -17.68
C ASN A 102 26.15 2.27 -18.33
N ALA A 103 26.67 1.27 -17.61
CA ALA A 103 27.67 0.34 -18.13
C ALA A 103 27.08 -0.54 -19.25
N SER A 104 25.87 -1.09 -19.06
CA SER A 104 25.19 -1.86 -20.09
C SER A 104 24.82 -1.03 -21.33
N GLN A 105 24.43 0.24 -21.15
CA GLN A 105 24.16 1.14 -22.27
C GLN A 105 25.42 1.50 -23.06
N LEU A 106 26.55 1.73 -22.36
CA LEU A 106 27.82 2.01 -23.00
C LEU A 106 28.27 0.82 -23.84
N TRP A 107 28.21 -0.40 -23.28
CA TRP A 107 28.52 -1.63 -24.00
C TRP A 107 27.67 -1.76 -25.28
N LEU A 108 26.36 -1.51 -25.19
CA LEU A 108 25.50 -1.57 -26.38
C LEU A 108 25.90 -0.55 -27.44
N ARG A 109 26.29 0.65 -27.04
CA ARG A 109 26.73 1.66 -28.01
C ARG A 109 28.01 1.25 -28.73
N GLU A 110 28.93 0.62 -28.03
CA GLU A 110 30.26 0.27 -28.55
C GLU A 110 30.28 -1.06 -29.30
N HIS A 111 29.56 -2.07 -28.81
CA HIS A 111 29.67 -3.45 -29.29
C HIS A 111 28.40 -3.98 -29.98
N ALA A 112 27.22 -3.39 -29.76
CA ALA A 112 26.01 -3.88 -30.42
C ALA A 112 26.10 -3.94 -31.95
N PRO A 113 26.78 -3.01 -32.67
CA PRO A 113 26.90 -3.08 -34.12
C PRO A 113 27.55 -4.37 -34.66
N GLU A 114 28.30 -5.11 -33.83
CA GLU A 114 28.90 -6.40 -34.19
C GLU A 114 27.86 -7.55 -34.21
N TYR A 115 26.71 -7.36 -33.55
CA TYR A 115 25.66 -8.36 -33.37
C TYR A 115 24.38 -8.05 -34.15
N ARG A 116 24.48 -7.37 -35.31
CA ARG A 116 23.33 -7.01 -36.14
C ARG A 116 22.42 -8.20 -36.44
N GLY A 117 21.12 -7.98 -36.31
CA GLY A 117 20.09 -9.00 -36.51
C GLY A 117 19.92 -9.98 -35.34
N ARG A 118 20.70 -9.84 -34.26
CA ARG A 118 20.62 -10.68 -33.06
C ARG A 118 20.03 -9.91 -31.88
N TRP A 119 19.46 -10.68 -30.96
CA TRP A 119 19.12 -10.22 -29.63
C TRP A 119 20.34 -10.34 -28.73
N VAL A 120 20.63 -9.28 -27.97
CA VAL A 120 21.74 -9.22 -27.02
C VAL A 120 21.21 -8.92 -25.62
N ALA A 121 21.72 -9.65 -24.62
CA ALA A 121 21.47 -9.39 -23.21
C ALA A 121 22.76 -8.91 -22.55
N VAL A 122 22.70 -7.75 -21.89
CA VAL A 122 23.87 -7.10 -21.30
C VAL A 122 23.61 -6.75 -19.84
N ARG A 123 24.48 -7.19 -18.94
CA ARG A 123 24.36 -6.95 -17.50
C ARG A 123 25.66 -6.36 -17.01
N GLU A 124 25.58 -5.24 -16.32
CA GLU A 124 26.74 -4.56 -15.73
C GLU A 124 27.87 -4.23 -16.72
N GLY A 125 27.52 -3.99 -17.99
CA GLY A 125 28.50 -3.72 -19.04
C GLY A 125 29.16 -4.95 -19.66
N GLU A 126 28.66 -6.15 -19.34
CA GLU A 126 29.14 -7.40 -19.93
C GLU A 126 28.05 -8.11 -20.74
N LEU A 127 28.46 -8.74 -21.84
CA LEU A 127 27.59 -9.57 -22.65
C LEU A 127 27.25 -10.85 -21.90
N VAL A 128 25.97 -11.03 -21.60
CA VAL A 128 25.45 -12.24 -20.93
C VAL A 128 25.08 -13.31 -21.94
N ALA A 129 24.37 -12.91 -23.01
CA ALA A 129 23.90 -13.85 -24.02
C ALA A 129 23.59 -13.15 -25.35
N THR A 130 23.63 -13.94 -26.44
CA THR A 130 23.14 -13.55 -27.75
C THR A 130 22.28 -14.64 -28.35
N ALA A 131 21.22 -14.27 -29.07
CA ALA A 131 20.32 -15.23 -29.71
C ALA A 131 19.73 -14.66 -31.00
N GLU A 132 19.20 -15.53 -31.86
CA GLU A 132 18.51 -15.11 -33.09
C GLU A 132 17.07 -14.68 -32.81
N SER A 133 16.51 -15.13 -31.69
CA SER A 133 15.17 -14.76 -31.23
C SER A 133 15.13 -14.42 -29.74
N LEU A 134 14.15 -13.59 -29.34
CA LEU A 134 13.94 -13.26 -27.94
C LEU A 134 13.64 -14.52 -27.10
N ASN A 135 12.90 -15.47 -27.67
CA ASN A 135 12.51 -16.70 -26.98
C ASN A 135 13.70 -17.63 -26.70
N GLU A 136 14.65 -17.68 -27.64
CA GLU A 136 15.91 -18.39 -27.44
C GLU A 136 16.77 -17.68 -26.40
N LEU A 137 16.81 -16.33 -26.41
CA LEU A 137 17.52 -15.55 -25.39
C LEU A 137 16.98 -15.80 -23.98
N THR A 138 15.65 -15.78 -23.81
CA THR A 138 15.02 -16.05 -22.51
C THR A 138 15.23 -17.48 -22.05
N THR A 139 15.34 -18.43 -22.99
CA THR A 139 15.68 -19.83 -22.67
C THR A 139 17.13 -19.94 -22.18
N ILE A 140 18.08 -19.24 -22.83
CA ILE A 140 19.50 -19.18 -22.42
C ILE A 140 19.66 -18.51 -21.05
N MET A 141 18.88 -17.46 -20.78
CA MET A 141 18.94 -16.69 -19.53
C MET A 141 18.22 -17.35 -18.36
N GLY A 142 17.40 -18.38 -18.59
CA GLY A 142 16.61 -19.04 -17.55
C GLY A 142 15.54 -18.14 -16.90
N GLU A 143 14.45 -18.76 -16.44
CA GLU A 143 13.33 -18.05 -15.78
C GLU A 143 13.66 -17.54 -14.34
N GLY A 144 14.94 -17.54 -13.93
CA GLY A 144 15.31 -17.17 -12.55
C GLY A 144 16.69 -16.52 -12.45
N LYS A 145 16.74 -15.41 -11.70
CA LYS A 145 17.90 -14.57 -11.32
C LYS A 145 18.73 -13.94 -12.45
N ASP A 146 18.97 -14.63 -13.57
CA ASP A 146 19.82 -14.12 -14.65
C ASP A 146 19.07 -13.17 -15.61
N SER A 147 17.74 -13.30 -15.69
CA SER A 147 16.85 -12.34 -16.34
C SER A 147 16.67 -11.03 -15.57
N VAL A 148 17.00 -11.03 -14.28
CA VAL A 148 16.74 -9.90 -13.37
C VAL A 148 17.95 -8.96 -13.40
N GLY A 149 17.83 -7.82 -14.11
CA GLY A 149 18.87 -6.79 -14.20
C GLY A 149 19.71 -6.81 -15.48
N ALA A 150 19.42 -7.72 -16.42
CA ALA A 150 20.01 -7.68 -17.75
C ALA A 150 19.18 -6.78 -18.68
N LEU A 151 19.86 -5.94 -19.46
CA LEU A 151 19.25 -5.10 -20.48
C LEU A 151 19.24 -5.86 -21.81
N ILE A 152 18.03 -6.11 -22.31
CA ILE A 152 17.80 -6.88 -23.54
C ILE A 152 17.51 -5.89 -24.67
N SER A 153 18.26 -5.98 -25.76
CA SER A 153 18.05 -5.13 -26.94
C SER A 153 18.15 -5.95 -28.22
N LYS A 154 17.34 -5.61 -29.22
CA LYS A 154 17.46 -6.13 -30.58
C LYS A 154 18.36 -5.20 -31.38
N VAL A 155 19.45 -5.73 -31.90
CA VAL A 155 20.34 -4.97 -32.79
C VAL A 155 19.78 -4.98 -34.20
N LEU A 156 19.53 -3.79 -34.75
CA LEU A 156 19.05 -3.59 -36.12
C LEU A 156 20.20 -3.46 -37.13
#